data_AF-A0A8S1RIL8-F1
#
_entry.id   AF-A0A8S1RIL8-F1
#
_cell.length_a   1.000
_cell.length_b   1.000
_cell.length_c   1.000
_cell.angle_alpha   90.00
_cell.angle_beta   90.00
_cell.angle_gamma   90.00
#
_symmetry.space_group_name_H-M   'P 1'
#
loop_
_entity.id
_entity.type
_entity.pdbx_description
1 polymer ?
#
loop_
_entity_poly.entity_id
_entity_poly.type
_entity_poly.pdbx_seq_one_letter_code
_entity_poly.pdbx_strand_id
1 'polypeptide(L)'
;MNPNKNLPIVRLKFKCPPDCVCKSTEIRNWYHGKCCQPSFITSKGDIFCDQEGCSHYFIKDARFQCQKAQKDKTYYQYKSISEFLMAISLAMQASDYEIKSELEKQNFSKDLLQGVLERWNY
;
A
#
# COMPACT_ATOMS: atom_id res chain seq x y z
N MET A 1 4.77 3.42 -13.12
CA MET A 1 4.75 4.90 -13.09
C MET A 1 3.59 5.36 -12.24
N ASN A 2 3.74 6.47 -11.50
CA ASN A 2 2.66 7.04 -10.68
C ASN A 2 1.40 7.31 -11.55
N PRO A 3 0.27 6.62 -11.29
CA PRO A 3 -0.97 6.82 -12.06
C PRO A 3 -1.57 8.21 -11.84
N ASN A 4 -1.23 8.88 -10.73
CA ASN A 4 -1.72 10.19 -10.36
C ASN A 4 -0.54 11.10 -10.00
N LYS A 5 0.15 11.65 -11.02
CA LYS A 5 1.39 12.45 -10.85
C LYS A 5 1.29 13.62 -9.87
N ASN A 6 0.08 14.15 -9.66
CA ASN A 6 -0.17 15.30 -8.80
C ASN A 6 -0.58 14.93 -7.37
N LEU A 7 -0.71 13.65 -7.06
CA LEU A 7 -1.11 13.22 -5.72
C LEU A 7 0.11 12.91 -4.85
N PRO A 8 0.03 13.21 -3.54
CA PRO A 8 1.00 12.71 -2.59
C PRO A 8 1.04 11.18 -2.62
N ILE A 9 2.25 10.65 -2.58
CA ILE A 9 2.50 9.21 -2.57
C ILE A 9 3.28 8.85 -1.33
N VAL A 10 2.93 7.71 -0.75
CA VAL A 10 3.58 7.18 0.45
C VAL A 10 4.02 5.76 0.14
N ARG A 11 5.23 5.36 0.57
CA ARG A 11 5.66 3.96 0.43
C ARG A 11 4.81 3.07 1.32
N LEU A 12 4.41 1.93 0.77
CA LEU A 12 3.74 0.92 1.57
C LEU A 12 4.73 0.22 2.47
N LYS A 13 4.65 0.54 3.77
CA LYS A 13 5.48 -0.03 4.82
C LYS A 13 4.60 -0.64 5.89
N PHE A 14 4.76 -1.94 6.12
CA PHE A 14 4.00 -2.63 7.16
C PHE A 14 4.68 -3.91 7.64
N LYS A 15 4.24 -4.37 8.81
CA LYS A 15 4.62 -5.68 9.35
C LYS A 15 4.08 -6.78 8.44
N CYS A 16 4.78 -7.90 8.35
CA CYS A 16 4.21 -9.05 7.68
C CYS A 16 2.92 -9.50 8.41
N PRO A 17 1.85 -9.89 7.70
CA PRO A 17 0.70 -10.49 8.35
C PRO A 17 1.11 -11.82 9.03
N PRO A 18 0.38 -12.29 10.06
CA PRO A 18 0.81 -13.42 10.89
C PRO A 18 1.00 -14.73 10.11
N ASP A 19 0.23 -14.90 9.04
CA ASP A 19 0.27 -16.02 8.11
C ASP A 19 1.40 -15.92 7.08
N CYS A 20 2.15 -14.82 7.08
CA CYS A 20 3.22 -14.63 6.13
C CYS A 20 4.41 -15.56 6.41
N VAL A 21 4.97 -16.17 5.36
CA VAL A 21 6.13 -17.07 5.43
C VAL A 21 7.32 -16.42 6.14
N CYS A 22 7.48 -15.10 6.03
CA CYS A 22 8.54 -14.35 6.74
C CYS A 22 8.39 -14.38 8.28
N LYS A 23 7.16 -14.59 8.82
CA LYS A 23 6.71 -14.44 10.22
C LYS A 23 7.33 -13.24 10.97
N SER A 24 7.61 -12.15 10.25
CA SER A 24 8.38 -11.00 10.74
C SER A 24 7.47 -9.93 11.33
N THR A 25 7.76 -9.53 12.57
CA THR A 25 7.09 -8.40 13.23
C THR A 25 7.71 -7.04 12.91
N GLU A 26 8.83 -7.00 12.18
CA GLU A 26 9.44 -5.76 11.71
C GLU A 26 8.60 -5.08 10.61
N ILE A 27 8.52 -3.75 10.65
CA ILE A 27 7.95 -2.94 9.57
C ILE A 27 8.93 -2.96 8.39
N ARG A 28 8.44 -3.32 7.20
CA ARG A 28 9.27 -3.42 5.99
C ARG A 28 8.58 -2.76 4.81
N ASN A 29 9.36 -2.39 3.79
CA ASN A 29 8.81 -2.01 2.49
C ASN A 29 8.13 -3.22 1.85
N TRP A 30 7.00 -2.97 1.22
CA TRP A 30 6.29 -3.95 0.43
C TRP A 30 6.54 -3.72 -1.04
N TYR A 31 6.56 -4.82 -1.78
CA TYR A 31 7.00 -4.86 -3.17
C TYR A 31 5.88 -5.37 -4.05
N HIS A 32 5.80 -4.80 -5.24
CA HIS A 32 4.76 -5.08 -6.21
C HIS A 32 5.03 -6.43 -6.90
N GLY A 33 3.98 -7.23 -7.05
CA GLY A 33 4.19 -8.65 -7.32
C GLY A 33 4.82 -9.00 -8.68
N LYS A 34 4.56 -8.19 -9.71
CA LYS A 34 5.11 -8.40 -11.07
C LYS A 34 6.56 -7.90 -11.22
N CYS A 35 6.85 -6.77 -10.59
CA CYS A 35 8.01 -5.94 -10.90
C CYS A 35 9.07 -6.01 -9.78
N CYS A 36 8.71 -6.53 -8.62
CA CYS A 36 9.54 -6.61 -7.42
C CYS A 36 10.13 -5.26 -6.98
N GLN A 37 9.53 -4.15 -7.39
CA GLN A 37 9.87 -2.79 -6.94
C GLN A 37 9.00 -2.37 -5.76
N PRO A 38 9.47 -1.41 -4.94
CA PRO A 38 8.68 -0.86 -3.84
C PRO A 38 7.31 -0.41 -4.33
N SER A 39 6.28 -0.77 -3.56
CA SER A 39 4.91 -0.33 -3.80
C SER A 39 4.65 0.98 -3.07
N PHE A 40 3.90 1.84 -3.73
CA PHE A 40 3.46 3.13 -3.21
C PHE A 40 1.95 3.17 -3.22
N ILE A 41 1.37 3.95 -2.32
CA ILE A 41 -0.05 4.25 -2.27
C ILE A 41 -0.26 5.75 -2.45
N THR A 42 -1.24 6.11 -3.27
CA THR A 42 -1.70 7.48 -3.45
C THR A 42 -2.80 7.83 -2.44
N SER A 43 -3.10 9.11 -2.26
CA SER A 43 -4.25 9.53 -1.45
C SER A 43 -5.62 9.08 -1.98
N LYS A 44 -5.72 8.46 -3.16
CA LYS A 44 -6.97 7.84 -3.67
C LYS A 44 -7.08 6.33 -3.40
N GLY A 45 -6.10 5.76 -2.69
CA GLY A 45 -6.03 4.33 -2.44
C GLY A 45 -5.52 3.50 -3.63
N ASP A 46 -5.02 4.14 -4.70
CA ASP A 46 -4.34 3.42 -5.77
C ASP A 46 -2.93 3.01 -5.36
N ILE A 47 -2.60 1.77 -5.62
CA ILE A 47 -1.30 1.18 -5.37
C ILE A 47 -0.58 0.94 -6.69
N PHE A 48 0.70 1.29 -6.73
CA PHE A 48 1.52 1.16 -7.93
C PHE A 48 3.00 0.92 -7.60
N CYS A 49 3.78 0.48 -8.59
CA CYS A 49 5.25 0.57 -8.57
C CYS A 49 5.74 1.59 -9.61
N ASP A 50 6.88 2.23 -9.34
CA ASP A 50 7.45 3.22 -10.24
C ASP A 50 8.25 2.59 -11.39
N GLN A 51 7.66 1.57 -12.02
CA GLN A 51 8.20 0.91 -13.20
C GLN A 51 7.21 1.03 -14.36
N GLU A 52 7.71 1.20 -15.57
CA GLU A 52 6.92 1.23 -16.79
C GLU A 52 6.29 -0.15 -17.08
N GLY A 53 5.10 -0.19 -17.67
CA GLY A 53 4.39 -1.44 -18.00
C GLY A 53 3.86 -2.24 -16.79
N CYS A 54 3.86 -1.63 -15.60
CA CYS A 54 3.28 -2.21 -14.39
C CYS A 54 1.89 -1.62 -14.15
N SER A 55 0.92 -2.51 -13.95
CA SER A 55 -0.46 -2.14 -13.62
C SER A 55 -0.51 -1.45 -12.26
N HIS A 56 -1.42 -0.50 -12.10
CA HIS A 56 -1.86 -0.02 -10.79
C HIS A 56 -3.18 -0.72 -10.46
N TYR A 57 -3.48 -0.83 -9.17
CA TYR A 57 -4.73 -1.42 -8.69
C TYR A 57 -5.21 -0.68 -7.46
N PHE A 58 -6.50 -0.74 -7.21
CA PHE A 58 -7.05 -0.26 -5.95
C PHE A 58 -6.52 -1.12 -4.80
N ILE A 59 -6.32 -0.53 -3.63
CA ILE A 59 -5.78 -1.21 -2.44
C ILE A 59 -6.54 -2.50 -2.04
N LYS A 60 -7.83 -2.60 -2.36
CA LYS A 60 -8.64 -3.82 -2.15
C LYS A 60 -8.17 -5.01 -2.99
N ASP A 61 -7.74 -4.77 -4.23
CA ASP A 61 -7.32 -5.80 -5.19
C ASP A 61 -5.83 -6.09 -5.13
N ALA A 62 -5.15 -5.43 -4.20
CA ALA A 62 -3.73 -5.36 -4.19
C ALA A 62 -3.08 -6.66 -3.74
N ARG A 63 -2.05 -7.06 -4.49
CA ARG A 63 -1.22 -8.23 -4.20
C ARG A 63 0.20 -7.78 -3.95
N PHE A 64 0.74 -8.18 -2.81
CA PHE A 64 2.00 -7.65 -2.35
C PHE A 64 2.89 -8.73 -1.77
N GLN A 65 4.18 -8.42 -1.67
CA GLN A 65 5.15 -9.31 -1.07
C GLN A 65 6.13 -8.54 -0.19
N CYS A 66 6.46 -9.09 0.98
CA CYS A 66 7.58 -8.58 1.76
C CYS A 66 8.89 -9.01 1.09
N GLN A 67 9.96 -8.21 1.20
CA GLN A 67 11.24 -8.48 0.52
C GLN A 67 11.79 -9.90 0.74
N LYS A 68 11.54 -10.49 1.91
CA LYS A 68 12.01 -11.84 2.27
C LYS A 68 11.19 -12.94 1.59
N ALA A 69 9.88 -12.71 1.42
CA ALA A 69 8.98 -13.63 0.73
C ALA A 69 9.25 -13.71 -0.78
N GLN A 70 9.95 -12.72 -1.38
CA GLN A 70 10.35 -12.73 -2.81
C GLN A 70 11.03 -14.03 -3.23
N LYS A 71 11.75 -14.68 -2.30
CA LYS A 71 12.42 -15.97 -2.55
C LYS A 71 11.45 -17.14 -2.74
N ASP A 72 10.24 -17.05 -2.20
CA ASP A 72 9.27 -18.15 -2.13
C ASP A 72 8.06 -17.97 -3.05
N LYS A 73 8.03 -16.94 -3.91
CA LYS A 73 6.89 -16.60 -4.81
C LYS A 73 5.53 -16.49 -4.08
N THR A 74 5.52 -16.16 -2.80
CA THR A 74 4.29 -16.00 -2.01
C THR A 74 3.77 -14.57 -2.08
N TYR A 75 2.57 -14.40 -2.63
CA TYR A 75 1.88 -13.11 -2.71
C TYR A 75 0.74 -13.06 -1.70
N TYR A 76 0.68 -11.97 -0.94
CA TYR A 76 -0.41 -11.68 -0.02
C TYR A 76 -1.41 -10.80 -0.72
N GLN A 77 -2.66 -11.24 -0.69
CA GLN A 77 -3.81 -10.45 -1.08
C GLN A 77 -4.66 -10.29 0.18
N TYR A 78 -5.08 -9.07 0.49
CA TYR A 78 -6.06 -8.85 1.54
C TYR A 78 -7.42 -9.35 1.05
N LYS A 79 -8.01 -10.33 1.74
CA LYS A 79 -9.25 -10.99 1.29
C LYS A 79 -10.45 -10.59 2.13
N SER A 80 -10.23 -10.16 3.36
CA SER A 80 -11.26 -9.74 4.31
C SER A 80 -11.29 -8.23 4.54
N ILE A 81 -12.41 -7.73 5.06
CA ILE A 81 -12.59 -6.31 5.43
C ILE A 81 -11.58 -5.90 6.50
N SER A 82 -11.33 -6.75 7.49
CA SER A 82 -10.37 -6.47 8.58
C SER A 82 -8.95 -6.30 8.05
N GLU A 83 -8.54 -7.18 7.14
CA GLU A 83 -7.24 -7.12 6.47
C GLU A 83 -7.08 -5.87 5.61
N PHE A 84 -8.15 -5.48 4.92
CA PHE A 84 -8.22 -4.24 4.18
C PHE A 84 -8.08 -3.01 5.09
N LEU A 85 -8.85 -2.93 6.18
CA LEU A 85 -8.78 -1.82 7.12
C LEU A 85 -7.39 -1.70 7.76
N MET A 86 -6.75 -2.84 8.06
CA MET A 86 -5.37 -2.87 8.49
C MET A 86 -4.44 -2.23 7.46
N ALA A 87 -4.58 -2.55 6.17
CA ALA A 87 -3.80 -1.93 5.10
C ALA A 87 -3.97 -0.40 5.04
N ILE A 88 -5.20 0.09 5.23
CA ILE A 88 -5.49 1.54 5.29
C ILE A 88 -4.82 2.20 6.49
N SER A 89 -4.99 1.63 7.69
CA SER A 89 -4.37 2.18 8.91
C SER A 89 -2.84 2.24 8.80
N LEU A 90 -2.23 1.25 8.13
CA LEU A 90 -0.79 1.21 7.91
C LEU A 90 -0.33 2.25 6.89
N ALA A 91 -1.09 2.49 5.82
CA ALA A 91 -0.82 3.58 4.89
C ALA A 91 -0.90 4.95 5.57
N MET A 92 -1.89 5.16 6.44
CA MET A 92 -2.01 6.37 7.26
C MET A 92 -0.80 6.53 8.18
N GLN A 93 -0.42 5.48 8.91
CA GLN A 93 0.76 5.51 9.78
C GLN A 93 2.06 5.80 8.98
N ALA A 94 2.22 5.23 7.80
CA ALA A 94 3.38 5.52 6.94
C ALA A 94 3.42 6.99 6.51
N SER A 95 2.27 7.62 6.31
CA SER A 95 2.18 9.02 5.93
C SER A 95 2.74 9.96 7.00
N ASP A 96 2.60 9.60 8.30
CA ASP A 96 3.12 10.39 9.42
C ASP A 96 4.65 10.57 9.38
N TYR A 97 5.35 9.59 8.79
CA TYR A 97 6.81 9.57 8.69
C TYR A 97 7.34 10.09 7.35
N GLU A 98 6.58 9.96 6.26
CA GLU A 98 7.06 10.27 4.91
C GLU A 98 6.64 11.66 4.44
N ILE A 99 5.47 12.14 4.83
CA ILE A 99 4.98 13.47 4.49
C ILE A 99 5.49 14.44 5.54
N LYS A 100 6.14 15.54 5.13
CA LYS A 100 6.72 16.50 6.09
C LYS A 100 5.70 17.53 6.59
N SER A 101 4.77 17.94 5.75
CA SER A 101 3.77 18.96 6.08
C SER A 101 2.59 18.33 6.82
N GLU A 102 2.25 18.87 7.99
CA GLU A 102 1.07 18.43 8.76
C GLU A 102 -0.24 18.59 7.97
N LEU A 103 -0.36 19.67 7.18
CA LEU A 103 -1.52 19.88 6.32
C LEU A 103 -1.62 18.80 5.24
N GLU A 104 -0.49 18.43 4.63
CA GLU A 104 -0.46 17.36 3.61
C GLU A 104 -0.75 15.98 4.23
N LYS A 105 -0.30 15.71 5.47
CA LYS A 105 -0.65 14.47 6.20
C LYS A 105 -2.15 14.35 6.45
N GLN A 106 -2.75 15.44 6.93
CA GLN A 106 -4.20 15.49 7.19
C GLN A 106 -4.99 15.30 5.90
N ASN A 107 -4.61 16.00 4.83
CA ASN A 107 -5.24 15.84 3.52
C ASN A 107 -5.06 14.42 2.99
N PHE A 108 -3.86 13.85 3.07
CA PHE A 108 -3.60 12.47 2.64
C PHE A 108 -4.52 11.47 3.35
N SER A 109 -4.63 11.57 4.67
CA SER A 109 -5.46 10.66 5.47
C SER A 109 -6.95 10.81 5.17
N LYS A 110 -7.42 12.06 5.06
CA LYS A 110 -8.81 12.37 4.72
C LYS A 110 -9.18 11.86 3.33
N ASP A 111 -8.34 12.17 2.35
CA ASP A 111 -8.56 11.78 0.95
C ASP A 111 -8.48 10.26 0.79
N LEU A 112 -7.56 9.59 1.50
CA LEU A 112 -7.45 8.14 1.46
C LEU A 112 -8.71 7.47 2.00
N LEU A 113 -9.21 7.93 3.14
CA LEU A 113 -10.46 7.43 3.71
C LEU A 113 -11.63 7.67 2.76
N GLN A 114 -11.74 8.88 2.20
CA GLN A 114 -12.80 9.25 1.28
C GLN A 114 -12.76 8.39 0.00
N GLY A 115 -11.60 8.29 -0.66
CA GLY A 115 -11.42 7.51 -1.88
C GLY A 115 -11.65 6.02 -1.64
N VAL A 116 -11.35 5.53 -0.44
CA VAL A 116 -11.71 4.17 -0.02
C VAL A 116 -13.22 4.01 0.06
N LEU A 117 -13.92 4.89 0.79
CA LEU A 117 -15.37 4.81 0.96
C LEU A 117 -16.11 4.90 -0.37
N GLU A 118 -15.68 5.79 -1.26
CA GLU A 118 -16.25 5.98 -2.59
C GLU A 118 -16.12 4.72 -3.45
N ARG A 119 -14.98 4.04 -3.39
CA ARG A 119 -14.65 2.91 -4.28
C ARG A 119 -14.93 1.54 -3.66
N TRP A 120 -15.24 1.49 -2.37
CA TRP A 120 -15.50 0.22 -1.67
C TRP A 120 -16.80 -0.43 -2.13
N ASN A 121 -17.81 0.40 -2.40
CA ASN A 121 -19.17 -0.01 -2.76
C ASN A 121 -19.39 -0.21 -4.27
N TYR A 122 -18.34 -0.01 -5.10
CA TYR A 122 -18.38 -0.15 -6.55
C TYR A 122 -17.46 -1.28 -7.04
#